data_AF-A0AAU9L598-F1
#
_entry.id   AF-A0AAU9L598-F1
#
_cell.length_a   1.000
_cell.length_b   1.000
_cell.length_c   1.000
_cell.angle_alpha   90.00
_cell.angle_beta   90.00
_cell.angle_gamma   90.00
#
_symmetry.space_group_name_H-M   'P 1'
#
loop_
_entity.id
_entity.type
_entity.pdbx_description
1 polymer ?
#
loop_
_entity_poly.entity_id
_entity_poly.type
_entity_poly.pdbx_seq_one_letter_code
_entity_poly.pdbx_strand_id
1 'polypeptide(L)'
;MVRFLVRRPARRCFSSVHAPNVQFEFLSMENDKLLPISIVTKRVLEYLMVDQKDIKRVLSAKEQVRPLPYKTLFAPQQVHQLTPLVQWSFQKLQDDSSDAADAVFAALEPHANMARNVVWQRYFLRQFFLSGAPLQAYMKAYKSHKDAFSKSREQVVVKEEKGDEDDEEEKGDEEVTKKKDNVCLSQGKASTILIANKEWEWVPMYVATGIVKEFCFRGRFAEAIEAYASLPLTDTGRHKVVTILQNYEQYLSILYLYEVHRAMGDTVTPLDVAPEFDALKKVGRVEEMDMRFQELPVKEQSRADIQELMGN
;
A
#
# COMPACT_ATOMS: atom_id res chain seq x y z
N MET A 1 1.76 43.06 -28.80
CA MET A 1 0.77 42.14 -29.42
C MET A 1 1.50 40.93 -29.99
N VAL A 2 1.78 39.89 -29.19
CA VAL A 2 2.03 38.50 -29.64
C VAL A 2 1.73 37.59 -28.45
N ARG A 3 0.63 36.83 -28.48
CA ARG A 3 0.32 35.79 -27.50
C ARG A 3 0.93 34.48 -28.00
N PHE A 4 1.96 33.98 -27.32
CA PHE A 4 2.47 32.62 -27.56
C PHE A 4 1.48 31.61 -26.97
N LEU A 5 0.71 30.97 -27.85
CA LEU A 5 -0.09 29.78 -27.53
C LEU A 5 0.88 28.59 -27.36
N VAL A 6 1.25 28.30 -26.12
CA VAL A 6 1.91 27.04 -25.76
C VAL A 6 0.87 25.93 -25.90
N ARG A 7 0.85 25.27 -27.06
CA ARG A 7 0.17 23.99 -27.26
C ARG A 7 0.84 22.94 -26.37
N ARG A 8 0.23 22.64 -25.23
CA ARG A 8 0.56 21.44 -24.45
C ARG A 8 0.30 20.21 -25.32
N PRO A 9 1.27 19.31 -25.56
CA PRO A 9 0.94 17.99 -26.07
C PRO A 9 0.25 17.23 -24.94
N ALA A 10 -1.06 17.02 -25.08
CA ALA A 10 -1.77 16.02 -24.31
C ALA A 10 -1.06 14.68 -24.55
N ARG A 11 -0.29 14.21 -23.56
CA ARG A 11 0.24 12.85 -23.56
C ARG A 11 -0.96 11.93 -23.65
N ARG A 12 -1.09 11.26 -24.80
CA ARG A 12 -1.94 10.09 -24.95
C ARG A 12 -1.41 9.06 -23.97
N CYS A 13 -2.00 9.00 -22.78
CA CYS A 13 -2.05 7.76 -22.05
C CYS A 13 -2.58 6.71 -23.03
N PHE A 14 -1.94 5.54 -23.08
CA PHE A 14 -2.62 4.37 -23.62
C PHE A 14 -3.87 4.20 -22.77
N SER A 15 -4.98 4.74 -23.25
CA SER A 15 -6.31 4.43 -22.75
C SER A 15 -6.39 2.92 -22.82
N SER A 16 -6.39 2.31 -21.64
CA SER A 16 -6.93 0.98 -21.42
C SER A 16 -8.10 0.81 -22.37
N VAL A 17 -8.03 -0.21 -23.23
CA VAL A 17 -9.19 -0.68 -24.00
C VAL A 17 -10.37 -0.61 -23.06
N HIS A 18 -11.38 0.21 -23.40
CA HIS A 18 -12.62 0.30 -22.64
C HIS A 18 -13.07 -1.11 -22.31
N ALA A 19 -12.82 -1.53 -21.06
CA ALA A 19 -13.49 -2.69 -20.53
C ALA A 19 -14.97 -2.32 -20.64
N PRO A 20 -15.84 -3.22 -21.14
CA PRO A 20 -17.27 -3.01 -21.02
C PRO A 20 -17.57 -2.61 -19.57
N ASN A 21 -18.53 -1.71 -19.36
CA ASN A 21 -19.05 -1.35 -18.04
C ASN A 21 -19.68 -2.61 -17.41
N VAL A 22 -18.87 -3.59 -17.05
CA VAL A 22 -19.27 -4.81 -16.36
C VAL A 22 -19.46 -4.37 -14.93
N GLN A 23 -20.72 -4.14 -14.57
CA GLN A 23 -21.09 -3.96 -13.18
C GLN A 23 -20.88 -5.30 -12.50
N PHE A 24 -19.86 -5.44 -11.65
CA PHE A 24 -19.61 -6.68 -10.91
C PHE A 24 -20.45 -6.78 -9.63
N GLU A 25 -21.27 -5.76 -9.33
CA GLU A 25 -22.18 -5.72 -8.18
C GLU A 25 -23.10 -6.95 -8.11
N PHE A 26 -23.52 -7.54 -9.25
CA PHE A 26 -24.36 -8.74 -9.26
C PHE A 26 -23.70 -9.98 -8.62
N LEU A 27 -22.36 -9.98 -8.46
CA LEU A 27 -21.65 -11.08 -7.81
C LEU A 27 -21.91 -11.12 -6.30
N SER A 28 -22.10 -9.95 -5.68
CA SER A 28 -22.21 -9.79 -4.22
C SER A 28 -23.56 -9.23 -3.77
N MET A 29 -24.32 -8.59 -4.66
CA MET A 29 -25.56 -7.90 -4.34
C MET A 29 -26.75 -8.49 -5.10
N GLU A 30 -27.90 -8.50 -4.45
CA GLU A 30 -29.20 -8.81 -5.07
C GLU A 30 -30.28 -7.94 -4.43
N ASN A 31 -31.01 -7.16 -5.24
CA ASN A 31 -31.99 -6.18 -4.76
C ASN A 31 -31.43 -5.22 -3.68
N ASP A 32 -30.24 -4.66 -3.94
CA ASP A 32 -29.50 -3.76 -3.03
C ASP A 32 -29.14 -4.37 -1.66
N LYS A 33 -29.23 -5.70 -1.52
CA LYS A 33 -28.82 -6.42 -0.31
C LYS A 33 -27.59 -7.26 -0.57
N LEU A 34 -26.68 -7.26 0.41
CA LEU A 34 -25.48 -8.09 0.39
C LEU A 34 -25.85 -9.57 0.55
N LEU A 35 -25.28 -10.41 -0.31
CA LEU A 35 -25.47 -11.85 -0.29
C LEU A 35 -24.55 -12.52 0.74
N PRO A 36 -24.96 -13.68 1.30
CA PRO A 36 -24.09 -14.51 2.11
C PRO A 36 -22.77 -14.85 1.39
N ILE A 37 -21.66 -14.84 2.12
CA ILE A 37 -20.31 -15.07 1.58
C ILE A 37 -20.18 -16.39 0.79
N SER A 38 -20.94 -17.43 1.16
CA SER A 38 -20.98 -18.71 0.44
C SER A 38 -21.56 -18.57 -0.97
N ILE A 39 -22.59 -17.73 -1.14
CA ILE A 39 -23.22 -17.44 -2.43
C ILE A 39 -22.28 -16.54 -3.25
N VAL A 40 -21.68 -15.53 -2.65
CA VAL A 40 -20.70 -14.65 -3.32
C VAL A 40 -19.51 -15.46 -3.82
N THR A 41 -18.95 -16.34 -2.97
CA THR A 41 -17.84 -17.22 -3.34
C THR A 41 -18.22 -18.11 -4.52
N LYS A 42 -19.42 -18.72 -4.49
CA LYS A 42 -19.91 -19.51 -5.62
C LYS A 42 -19.98 -18.68 -6.90
N ARG A 43 -20.62 -17.50 -6.88
CA ARG A 43 -20.77 -16.62 -8.05
C ARG A 43 -19.43 -16.14 -8.60
N VAL A 44 -18.50 -15.77 -7.72
CA VAL A 44 -17.14 -15.36 -8.11
C VAL A 44 -16.39 -16.50 -8.77
N LEU A 45 -16.43 -17.71 -8.21
CA LEU A 45 -15.74 -18.87 -8.82
C LEU A 45 -16.38 -19.32 -10.14
N GLU A 46 -17.70 -19.21 -10.27
CA GLU A 46 -18.41 -19.45 -11.53
C GLU A 46 -18.03 -18.41 -12.60
N TYR A 47 -17.96 -17.13 -12.22
CA TYR A 47 -17.50 -16.05 -13.11
C TYR A 47 -16.05 -16.27 -13.56
N LEU A 48 -15.18 -16.73 -12.65
CA LEU A 48 -13.80 -17.08 -12.95
C LEU A 48 -13.68 -18.40 -13.73
N MET A 49 -14.79 -19.04 -14.13
CA MET A 49 -14.76 -20.29 -14.90
C MET A 49 -13.97 -21.41 -14.21
N VAL A 50 -14.09 -21.52 -12.88
CA VAL A 50 -13.50 -22.63 -12.12
C VAL A 50 -14.34 -23.88 -12.29
N ASP A 51 -13.70 -25.04 -12.40
CA ASP A 51 -14.39 -26.31 -12.59
C ASP A 51 -15.41 -26.59 -11.47
N GLN A 52 -16.60 -27.06 -11.85
CA GLN A 52 -17.67 -27.35 -10.89
C GLN A 52 -17.25 -28.35 -9.79
N LYS A 53 -16.29 -29.24 -10.08
CA LYS A 53 -15.73 -30.18 -9.08
C LYS A 53 -14.98 -29.43 -7.98
N ASP A 54 -14.18 -28.44 -8.37
CA ASP A 54 -13.42 -27.60 -7.43
C ASP A 54 -14.35 -26.67 -6.66
N ILE A 55 -15.38 -26.10 -7.30
CA ILE A 55 -16.40 -25.28 -6.63
C ILE A 55 -17.11 -26.11 -5.56
N LYS A 56 -17.55 -27.33 -5.89
CA LYS A 56 -18.18 -28.23 -4.92
C LYS A 56 -17.23 -28.56 -3.76
N ARG A 57 -15.93 -28.77 -4.04
CA ARG A 57 -14.93 -29.02 -3.00
C ARG A 57 -14.79 -27.84 -2.04
N VAL A 58 -14.76 -26.61 -2.57
CA VAL A 58 -14.65 -25.37 -1.79
C VAL A 58 -15.90 -25.16 -0.90
N LEU A 59 -17.10 -25.32 -1.46
CA LEU A 59 -18.36 -25.08 -0.76
C LEU A 59 -18.75 -26.20 0.23
N SER A 60 -18.28 -27.43 0.01
CA SER A 60 -18.58 -28.56 0.90
C SER A 60 -17.75 -28.56 2.19
N ALA A 61 -16.68 -27.77 2.23
CA ALA A 61 -15.80 -27.66 3.39
C ALA A 61 -16.44 -26.72 4.44
N LYS A 62 -17.36 -27.25 5.25
CA LYS A 62 -18.16 -26.49 6.23
C LYS A 62 -17.35 -25.81 7.34
N GLU A 63 -16.11 -26.21 7.58
CA GLU A 63 -15.30 -25.68 8.70
C GLU A 63 -14.03 -24.92 8.29
N GLN A 64 -13.43 -25.23 7.13
CA GLN A 64 -12.25 -24.53 6.62
C GLN A 64 -12.29 -24.54 5.10
N VAL A 65 -12.38 -23.35 4.50
CA VAL A 65 -12.33 -23.19 3.04
C VAL A 65 -10.98 -23.71 2.54
N ARG A 66 -10.96 -24.86 1.87
CA ARG A 66 -9.73 -25.37 1.26
C ARG A 66 -9.34 -24.48 0.08
N PRO A 67 -8.14 -23.88 0.09
CA PRO A 67 -7.67 -23.08 -1.04
C PRO A 67 -7.70 -23.88 -2.34
N LEU A 68 -8.01 -23.21 -3.45
CA LEU A 68 -7.81 -23.79 -4.76
C LEU A 68 -6.30 -24.01 -5.01
N PRO A 69 -5.92 -25.03 -5.80
CA PRO A 69 -4.56 -25.14 -6.30
C PRO A 69 -4.16 -23.82 -6.95
N TYR A 70 -2.96 -23.34 -6.63
CA TYR A 70 -2.46 -22.06 -7.10
C TYR A 70 -2.62 -21.88 -8.63
N LYS A 71 -2.38 -22.93 -9.41
CA LYS A 71 -2.48 -22.91 -10.88
C LYS A 71 -3.89 -22.68 -11.42
N THR A 72 -4.94 -22.96 -10.64
CA THR A 72 -6.33 -22.86 -11.09
C THR A 72 -6.69 -21.43 -11.45
N LEU A 73 -6.27 -20.43 -10.65
CA LEU A 73 -6.59 -19.02 -10.91
C LEU A 73 -5.55 -18.32 -11.81
N PHE A 74 -4.39 -18.94 -12.05
CA PHE A 74 -3.34 -18.40 -12.91
C PHE A 74 -3.37 -18.94 -14.35
N ALA A 75 -4.32 -19.81 -14.67
CA ALA A 75 -4.55 -20.21 -16.05
C ALA A 75 -5.02 -19.00 -16.89
N PRO A 76 -4.65 -18.92 -18.19
CA PRO A 76 -4.84 -17.68 -18.97
C PRO A 76 -6.27 -17.14 -18.98
N GLN A 77 -7.27 -18.02 -19.15
CA GLN A 77 -8.69 -17.63 -19.18
C GLN A 77 -9.14 -17.05 -17.83
N GLN A 78 -8.73 -17.67 -16.74
CA GLN A 78 -9.04 -17.25 -15.38
C GLN A 78 -8.40 -15.90 -15.06
N VAL A 79 -7.15 -15.67 -15.47
CA VAL A 79 -6.47 -14.37 -15.29
C VAL A 79 -7.14 -13.26 -16.09
N HIS A 80 -7.62 -13.57 -17.31
CA HIS A 80 -8.37 -12.62 -18.14
C HIS A 80 -9.67 -12.15 -17.47
N GLN A 81 -10.36 -13.02 -16.70
CA GLN A 81 -11.55 -12.64 -15.93
C GLN A 81 -11.20 -12.02 -14.57
N LEU A 82 -10.16 -12.52 -13.91
CA LEU A 82 -9.74 -12.04 -12.59
C LEU A 82 -9.21 -10.59 -12.64
N THR A 83 -8.53 -10.22 -13.72
CA THR A 83 -7.92 -8.89 -13.87
C THR A 83 -8.94 -7.74 -13.77
N PRO A 84 -10.00 -7.68 -14.61
CA PRO A 84 -10.99 -6.61 -14.54
C PRO A 84 -11.78 -6.63 -13.23
N LEU A 85 -12.07 -7.82 -12.68
CA LEU A 85 -12.75 -7.95 -11.39
C LEU A 85 -11.93 -7.30 -10.27
N VAL A 86 -10.65 -7.63 -10.14
CA VAL A 86 -9.77 -7.10 -9.10
C VAL A 86 -9.55 -5.60 -9.26
N GLN A 87 -9.38 -5.11 -10.50
CA GLN A 87 -9.25 -3.68 -10.75
C GLN A 87 -10.52 -2.91 -10.35
N TRP A 88 -11.69 -3.42 -10.72
CA TRP A 88 -12.97 -2.86 -10.33
C TRP A 88 -13.15 -2.87 -8.81
N SER A 89 -12.81 -3.98 -8.13
CA SER A 89 -12.91 -4.06 -6.68
C SER A 89 -12.05 -2.99 -6.01
N PHE A 90 -10.82 -2.77 -6.48
CA PHE A 90 -9.99 -1.67 -5.96
C PHE A 90 -10.59 -0.28 -6.18
N GLN A 91 -11.24 -0.04 -7.33
CA GLN A 91 -11.91 1.24 -7.59
C GLN A 91 -13.11 1.44 -6.65
N LYS A 92 -13.90 0.40 -6.43
CA LYS A 92 -15.10 0.47 -5.57
C LYS A 92 -14.80 0.53 -4.08
N LEU A 93 -13.62 0.11 -3.63
CA LEU A 93 -13.19 0.31 -2.25
C LEU A 93 -13.02 1.78 -1.86
N GLN A 94 -13.05 2.70 -2.83
CA GLN A 94 -13.04 4.14 -2.61
C GLN A 94 -14.41 4.69 -2.14
N ASP A 95 -15.50 4.05 -2.56
CA ASP A 95 -16.85 4.57 -2.36
C ASP A 95 -17.42 4.16 -1.00
N ASP A 96 -18.31 4.98 -0.42
CA ASP A 96 -19.02 4.66 0.83
C ASP A 96 -19.83 3.35 0.71
N SER A 97 -20.17 2.92 -0.51
CA SER A 97 -20.82 1.65 -0.85
C SER A 97 -19.81 0.51 -1.15
N SER A 98 -18.77 0.40 -0.32
CA SER A 98 -17.68 -0.57 -0.49
C SER A 98 -18.02 -2.04 -0.22
N ASP A 99 -19.22 -2.33 0.32
CA ASP A 99 -19.63 -3.69 0.76
C ASP A 99 -19.53 -4.74 -0.35
N ALA A 100 -19.86 -4.37 -1.59
CA ALA A 100 -19.79 -5.25 -2.74
C ALA A 100 -18.34 -5.68 -3.05
N ALA A 101 -17.41 -4.72 -3.05
CA ALA A 101 -16.00 -4.98 -3.28
C ALA A 101 -15.37 -5.76 -2.13
N ASP A 102 -15.73 -5.41 -0.89
CA ASP A 102 -15.27 -6.12 0.31
C ASP A 102 -15.70 -7.59 0.28
N ALA A 103 -16.94 -7.89 -0.14
CA ALA A 103 -17.41 -9.27 -0.28
C ALA A 103 -16.70 -10.04 -1.41
N VAL A 104 -16.37 -9.38 -2.52
CA VAL A 104 -15.58 -10.00 -3.60
C VAL A 104 -14.15 -10.30 -3.14
N PHE A 105 -13.48 -9.38 -2.45
CA PHE A 105 -12.16 -9.63 -1.88
C PHE A 105 -12.21 -10.74 -0.83
N ALA A 106 -13.24 -10.76 0.03
CA ALA A 106 -13.44 -11.84 1.01
C ALA A 106 -13.67 -13.21 0.34
N ALA A 107 -14.38 -13.25 -0.79
CA ALA A 107 -14.57 -14.48 -1.58
C ALA A 107 -13.28 -14.95 -2.26
N LEU A 108 -12.41 -14.02 -2.68
CA LEU A 108 -11.12 -14.34 -3.29
C LEU A 108 -10.06 -14.72 -2.26
N GLU A 109 -10.12 -14.18 -1.04
CA GLU A 109 -9.11 -14.32 0.00
C GLU A 109 -8.62 -15.76 0.20
N PRO A 110 -9.49 -16.79 0.37
CA PRO A 110 -9.05 -18.15 0.62
C PRO A 110 -8.24 -18.77 -0.53
N HIS A 111 -8.32 -18.19 -1.72
CA HIS A 111 -7.71 -18.70 -2.94
C HIS A 111 -6.57 -17.81 -3.45
N ALA A 112 -6.64 -16.52 -3.14
CA ALA A 112 -5.79 -15.46 -3.67
C ALA A 112 -5.35 -14.48 -2.58
N ASN A 113 -4.74 -14.99 -1.49
CA ASN A 113 -4.35 -14.14 -0.38
C ASN A 113 -3.02 -13.38 -0.63
N MET A 114 -3.08 -12.06 -0.76
CA MET A 114 -1.90 -11.18 -0.95
C MET A 114 -1.06 -10.93 0.31
N ALA A 115 -1.58 -11.13 1.51
CA ALA A 115 -0.81 -11.05 2.76
C ALA A 115 -0.01 -12.34 3.02
N ARG A 116 -0.47 -13.49 2.48
CA ARG A 116 0.15 -14.81 2.66
C ARG A 116 1.20 -15.15 1.60
N ASN A 117 1.01 -14.73 0.36
CA ASN A 117 1.80 -15.22 -0.78
C ASN A 117 2.34 -14.06 -1.64
N VAL A 118 3.66 -14.06 -1.86
CA VAL A 118 4.38 -13.03 -2.63
C VAL A 118 3.88 -12.91 -4.08
N VAL A 119 3.45 -14.01 -4.71
CA VAL A 119 2.97 -13.94 -6.08
C VAL A 119 1.60 -13.26 -6.15
N TRP A 120 0.71 -13.59 -5.21
CA TRP A 120 -0.56 -12.87 -5.07
C TRP A 120 -0.31 -11.41 -4.70
N GLN A 121 0.62 -11.13 -3.79
CA GLN A 121 1.03 -9.77 -3.46
C GLN A 121 1.44 -8.98 -4.71
N ARG A 122 2.34 -9.52 -5.54
CA ARG A 122 2.77 -8.88 -6.79
C ARG A 122 1.63 -8.71 -7.79
N TYR A 123 0.76 -9.72 -7.90
CA TYR A 123 -0.40 -9.67 -8.78
C TYR A 123 -1.37 -8.55 -8.36
N PHE A 124 -1.83 -8.55 -7.10
CA PHE A 124 -2.75 -7.54 -6.58
C PHE A 124 -2.14 -6.15 -6.60
N LEU A 125 -0.85 -6.01 -6.26
CA LEU A 125 -0.14 -4.74 -6.35
C LEU A 125 -0.14 -4.21 -7.78
N ARG A 126 0.16 -5.05 -8.78
CA ARG A 126 0.10 -4.65 -10.19
C ARG A 126 -1.31 -4.21 -10.58
N GLN A 127 -2.35 -4.94 -10.18
CA GLN A 127 -3.74 -4.59 -10.52
C GLN A 127 -4.20 -3.32 -9.84
N PHE A 128 -3.83 -3.11 -8.58
CA PHE A 128 -4.06 -1.85 -7.87
C PHE A 128 -3.49 -0.66 -8.63
N PHE A 129 -2.23 -0.73 -9.07
CA PHE A 129 -1.64 0.37 -9.83
C PHE A 129 -2.30 0.59 -11.18
N LEU A 130 -2.83 -0.47 -11.81
CA LEU A 130 -3.56 -0.37 -13.09
C LEU A 130 -5.00 0.12 -12.91
N SER A 131 -5.60 -0.07 -11.74
CA SER A 131 -6.95 0.40 -11.46
C SER A 131 -7.02 1.92 -11.23
N GLY A 132 -5.89 2.54 -10.86
CA GLY A 132 -5.82 3.96 -10.54
C GLY A 132 -6.42 4.32 -9.18
N ALA A 133 -6.77 3.32 -8.36
CA ALA A 133 -7.30 3.53 -7.02
C ALA A 133 -6.27 4.22 -6.11
N PRO A 134 -6.73 4.94 -5.06
CA PRO A 134 -5.84 5.59 -4.10
C PRO A 134 -5.21 4.57 -3.13
N LEU A 135 -4.09 4.92 -2.49
CA LEU A 135 -3.33 4.03 -1.59
C LEU A 135 -4.20 3.37 -0.52
N GLN A 136 -5.17 4.12 0.01
CA GLN A 136 -6.12 3.68 1.02
C GLN A 136 -6.88 2.41 0.59
N ALA A 137 -7.24 2.30 -0.70
CA ALA A 137 -7.92 1.11 -1.24
C ALA A 137 -7.03 -0.14 -1.20
N TYR A 138 -5.74 0.00 -1.55
CA TYR A 138 -4.79 -1.10 -1.41
C TYR A 138 -4.63 -1.49 0.06
N MET A 139 -4.49 -0.51 0.94
CA MET A 139 -4.32 -0.76 2.37
C MET A 139 -5.52 -1.46 2.99
N LYS A 140 -6.74 -1.05 2.64
CA LYS A 140 -7.99 -1.68 3.09
C LYS A 140 -8.06 -3.14 2.67
N ALA A 141 -7.81 -3.43 1.38
CA ALA A 141 -7.79 -4.80 0.89
C ALA A 141 -6.69 -5.63 1.56
N TYR A 142 -5.48 -5.08 1.70
CA TYR A 142 -4.35 -5.77 2.32
C TYR A 142 -4.63 -6.10 3.79
N LYS A 143 -5.28 -5.19 4.52
CA LYS A 143 -5.73 -5.41 5.90
C LYS A 143 -6.72 -6.56 5.99
N SER A 144 -7.76 -6.56 5.14
CA SER A 144 -8.77 -7.62 5.08
C SER A 144 -8.12 -9.01 4.89
N HIS A 145 -7.19 -9.11 3.95
CA HIS A 145 -6.45 -10.35 3.69
C HIS A 145 -5.51 -10.77 4.84
N LYS A 146 -4.88 -9.80 5.51
CA LYS A 146 -4.03 -10.04 6.69
C LYS A 146 -4.85 -10.55 7.87
N ASP A 147 -5.99 -9.90 8.15
CA ASP A 147 -6.86 -10.24 9.27
C ASP A 147 -7.52 -11.62 9.07
N ALA A 148 -7.93 -11.94 7.83
CA ALA A 148 -8.43 -13.27 7.47
C ALA A 148 -7.36 -14.36 7.67
N PHE A 149 -6.11 -14.08 7.27
CA PHE A 149 -5.00 -15.00 7.48
C PHE A 149 -4.74 -15.25 8.97
N SER A 150 -4.73 -14.20 9.81
CA SER A 150 -4.57 -14.34 11.26
C SER A 150 -5.67 -15.19 11.89
N LYS A 151 -6.94 -14.93 11.55
CA LYS A 151 -8.10 -15.72 12.02
C LYS A 151 -7.99 -17.20 11.64
N SER A 152 -7.54 -17.48 10.40
CA SER A 152 -7.34 -18.86 9.95
C SER A 152 -6.26 -19.60 10.75
N ARG A 153 -5.21 -18.90 11.19
CA ARG A 153 -4.12 -19.46 12.00
C ARG A 153 -4.55 -19.70 13.45
N GLU A 154 -5.28 -18.76 14.05
CA GLU A 154 -5.82 -18.89 15.41
C GLU A 154 -6.78 -20.08 15.53
N GLN A 155 -7.61 -20.32 14.51
CA GLN A 155 -8.51 -21.49 14.47
C GLN A 155 -7.78 -22.83 14.35
N VAL A 156 -6.56 -22.85 13.81
CA VAL A 156 -5.73 -24.08 13.76
C VAL A 156 -5.08 -24.33 15.11
N VAL A 157 -4.52 -23.29 15.74
CA VAL A 157 -3.87 -23.39 17.06
C VAL A 157 -4.88 -23.80 18.14
N VAL A 158 -6.09 -23.24 18.14
CA VAL A 158 -7.17 -23.61 19.09
C VAL A 158 -7.70 -25.03 18.85
N LYS A 159 -7.54 -25.59 17.64
CA LYS A 159 -7.87 -27.00 17.35
C LYS A 159 -6.75 -27.96 17.76
N GLU A 160 -5.49 -27.53 17.71
CA GLU A 160 -4.35 -28.31 18.21
C GLU A 160 -4.31 -28.32 19.75
N GLU A 161 -4.63 -27.23 20.43
CA GLU A 161 -4.73 -27.17 21.91
C GLU A 161 -5.94 -27.92 22.50
N LYS A 162 -6.90 -28.37 21.67
CA LYS A 162 -8.02 -29.23 22.08
C LYS A 162 -7.85 -30.70 21.66
N GLY A 163 -6.68 -31.04 21.12
CA GLY A 163 -6.37 -32.36 20.58
C GLY A 163 -5.48 -33.23 21.46
N ASP A 164 -4.80 -32.67 22.46
CA ASP A 164 -3.90 -33.41 23.36
C ASP A 164 -4.21 -33.03 24.82
N GLU A 165 -5.27 -33.64 25.38
CA GLU A 165 -5.33 -33.92 26.82
C GLU A 165 -5.02 -35.41 26.96
N ASP A 166 -3.76 -35.76 27.21
CA ASP A 166 -3.35 -36.83 28.13
C ASP A 166 -1.83 -36.73 28.46
N ASP A 167 -1.59 -36.64 29.77
CA ASP A 167 -0.37 -36.88 30.57
C ASP A 167 0.78 -35.84 30.71
N GLU A 168 0.62 -35.07 31.80
CA GLU A 168 1.48 -34.90 33.00
C GLU A 168 2.81 -34.08 33.03
N GLU A 169 2.79 -33.13 34.00
CA GLU A 169 3.86 -32.50 34.84
C GLU A 169 4.96 -31.69 34.10
N GLU A 170 5.40 -30.49 34.52
CA GLU A 170 5.71 -29.99 35.85
C GLU A 170 5.84 -28.43 35.82
N LYS A 171 5.89 -27.85 37.03
CA LYS A 171 5.83 -26.44 37.45
C LYS A 171 6.78 -25.44 36.78
N GLY A 172 6.35 -24.17 36.75
CA GLY A 172 7.26 -23.02 36.74
C GLY A 172 6.54 -21.68 36.53
N ASP A 173 6.33 -20.93 37.61
CA ASP A 173 5.91 -19.51 37.62
C ASP A 173 6.88 -18.64 36.82
N GLU A 174 6.38 -17.62 36.09
CA GLU A 174 6.96 -16.25 36.13
C GLU A 174 6.06 -15.19 35.46
N GLU A 175 5.93 -14.06 36.16
CA GLU A 175 5.08 -12.90 35.88
C GLU A 175 5.39 -12.17 34.56
N VAL A 176 4.35 -11.86 33.78
CA VAL A 176 4.41 -10.85 32.70
C VAL A 176 3.90 -9.51 33.22
N THR A 177 4.83 -8.60 33.54
CA THR A 177 4.53 -7.22 33.92
C THR A 177 4.13 -6.39 32.68
N LYS A 178 2.87 -5.95 32.64
CA LYS A 178 2.37 -4.93 31.70
C LYS A 178 2.69 -3.53 32.24
N LYS A 179 3.65 -2.81 31.64
CA LYS A 179 3.81 -1.36 31.87
C LYS A 179 3.01 -0.56 30.83
N LYS A 180 1.96 0.08 31.34
CA LYS A 180 1.24 1.21 30.74
C LYS A 180 2.06 2.48 31.03
N ASP A 181 2.43 3.23 30.02
CA ASP A 181 2.83 4.63 30.19
C ASP A 181 1.94 5.54 29.34
N ASN A 182 1.12 6.30 30.06
CA ASN A 182 0.37 7.47 29.61
C ASN A 182 1.23 8.70 29.93
N VAL A 183 1.64 9.50 28.95
CA VAL A 183 1.88 10.95 29.16
C VAL A 183 1.49 11.73 27.91
N CYS A 184 0.55 12.64 28.10
CA CYS A 184 0.05 13.67 27.18
C CYS A 184 0.98 14.90 27.22
N LEU A 185 1.11 15.68 26.14
CA LEU A 185 1.29 17.15 26.19
C LEU A 185 1.06 17.86 24.83
N SER A 186 -0.04 18.61 24.79
CA SER A 186 -0.32 19.94 24.20
C SER A 186 0.17 20.39 22.81
N GLN A 187 -0.84 20.62 21.95
CA GLN A 187 -1.11 21.81 21.09
C GLN A 187 -0.07 22.32 20.06
N GLY A 188 -0.40 22.07 18.78
CA GLY A 188 0.05 22.81 17.60
C GLY A 188 -0.90 22.54 16.42
N LYS A 189 -2.09 23.16 16.45
CA LYS A 189 -3.26 22.87 15.59
C LYS A 189 -3.11 23.48 14.19
N ALA A 190 -2.38 22.83 13.29
CA ALA A 190 -2.59 22.93 11.83
C ALA A 190 -1.70 21.95 11.04
N SER A 191 -0.48 21.67 11.52
CA SER A 191 0.52 20.85 10.82
C SER A 191 0.70 19.44 11.40
N THR A 192 0.06 19.12 12.53
CA THR A 192 0.08 17.79 13.18
C THR A 192 -0.80 16.73 12.49
N ILE A 193 -1.56 17.09 11.46
CA ILE A 193 -2.59 16.23 10.87
C ILE A 193 -2.02 15.10 9.99
N LEU A 194 -0.78 15.20 9.49
CA LEU A 194 -0.22 14.17 8.59
C LEU A 194 0.59 13.07 9.31
N ILE A 195 1.05 13.30 10.54
CA ILE A 195 1.98 12.37 11.24
C ILE A 195 1.29 11.60 12.38
N ALA A 196 0.20 12.14 12.94
CA ALA A 196 -0.51 11.50 14.05
C ALA A 196 -1.37 10.29 13.63
N ASN A 197 -1.59 10.10 12.33
CA ASN A 197 -2.37 8.97 11.82
C ASN A 197 -1.47 7.74 11.70
N LYS A 198 -1.29 7.04 12.82
CA LYS A 198 -0.69 5.69 12.93
C LYS A 198 -1.51 4.61 12.21
N GLU A 199 -2.28 4.97 11.20
CA GLU A 199 -3.26 4.12 10.51
C GLU A 199 -2.60 2.89 9.88
N TRP A 200 -1.32 3.00 9.48
CA TRP A 200 -0.60 1.99 8.71
C TRP A 200 0.64 1.41 9.40
N GLU A 201 0.83 1.64 10.71
CA GLU A 201 1.97 1.08 11.46
C GLU A 201 2.04 -0.47 11.41
N TRP A 202 0.89 -1.13 11.21
CA TRP A 202 0.78 -2.58 11.13
C TRP A 202 1.24 -3.17 9.78
N VAL A 203 1.52 -2.33 8.77
CA VAL A 203 1.95 -2.77 7.43
C VAL A 203 3.41 -3.23 7.49
N PRO A 204 3.74 -4.43 7.00
CA PRO A 204 5.13 -4.88 6.99
C PRO A 204 6.04 -3.99 6.14
N MET A 205 7.24 -3.68 6.63
CA MET A 205 8.18 -2.74 5.99
C MET A 205 8.53 -3.11 4.53
N TYR A 206 8.61 -4.40 4.21
CA TYR A 206 8.90 -4.85 2.85
C TYR A 206 7.74 -4.52 1.87
N VAL A 207 6.50 -4.54 2.36
CA VAL A 207 5.30 -4.16 1.60
C VAL A 207 5.30 -2.66 1.38
N ALA A 208 5.51 -1.88 2.44
CA ALA A 208 5.58 -0.42 2.40
C ALA A 208 6.65 0.05 1.40
N THR A 209 7.87 -0.49 1.52
CA THR A 209 8.99 -0.17 0.62
C THR A 209 8.68 -0.55 -0.83
N GLY A 210 8.02 -1.68 -1.05
CA GLY A 210 7.61 -2.13 -2.38
C GLY A 210 6.63 -1.16 -3.03
N ILE A 211 5.61 -0.72 -2.29
CA ILE A 211 4.58 0.20 -2.77
C ILE A 211 5.18 1.55 -3.18
N VAL A 212 5.99 2.16 -2.30
CA VAL A 212 6.58 3.48 -2.57
C VAL A 212 7.47 3.44 -3.80
N LYS A 213 8.30 2.39 -3.93
CA LYS A 213 9.14 2.21 -5.12
C LYS A 213 8.32 2.08 -6.41
N GLU A 214 7.24 1.30 -6.38
CA GLU A 214 6.37 1.14 -7.54
C GLU A 214 5.68 2.46 -7.93
N PHE A 215 5.28 3.31 -6.98
CA PHE A 215 4.81 4.66 -7.30
C PHE A 215 5.88 5.49 -8.01
N CYS A 216 7.12 5.48 -7.51
CA CYS A 216 8.24 6.18 -8.14
C CYS A 216 8.51 5.67 -9.56
N PHE A 217 8.59 4.35 -9.77
CA PHE A 217 8.88 3.76 -11.08
C PHE A 217 7.78 4.01 -12.11
N ARG A 218 6.54 4.20 -11.66
CA ARG A 218 5.40 4.55 -12.52
C ARG A 218 5.26 6.06 -12.75
N GLY A 219 6.14 6.88 -12.18
CA GLY A 219 6.12 8.33 -12.31
C GLY A 219 4.99 9.01 -11.53
N ARG A 220 4.35 8.32 -10.58
CA ARG A 220 3.30 8.85 -9.70
C ARG A 220 3.93 9.47 -8.45
N PHE A 221 4.75 10.51 -8.65
CA PHE A 221 5.61 11.04 -7.58
C PHE A 221 4.86 11.69 -6.42
N ALA A 222 3.72 12.35 -6.67
CA ALA A 222 2.89 12.93 -5.61
C ALA A 222 2.40 11.85 -4.64
N GLU A 223 1.87 10.75 -5.17
CA GLU A 223 1.40 9.61 -4.38
C GLU A 223 2.56 8.85 -3.75
N ALA A 224 3.73 8.83 -4.39
CA ALA A 224 4.94 8.29 -3.78
C ALA A 224 5.32 9.05 -2.50
N ILE A 225 5.19 10.39 -2.50
CA ILE A 225 5.50 11.24 -1.35
C ILE A 225 4.43 11.10 -0.27
N GLU A 226 3.15 10.99 -0.63
CA GLU A 226 2.08 10.65 0.31
C GLU A 226 2.32 9.28 0.98
N ALA A 227 2.68 8.28 0.19
CA ALA A 227 3.03 6.95 0.68
C ALA A 227 4.30 6.96 1.54
N TYR A 228 5.29 7.80 1.19
CA TYR A 228 6.52 8.01 1.96
C TYR A 228 6.24 8.59 3.36
N ALA A 229 5.23 9.45 3.48
CA ALA A 229 4.84 10.04 4.75
C ALA A 229 3.97 9.12 5.61
N SER A 230 3.09 8.35 4.98
CA SER A 230 2.08 7.55 5.67
C SER A 230 2.54 6.13 6.02
N LEU A 231 3.47 5.54 5.28
CA LEU A 231 3.87 4.15 5.45
C LEU A 231 5.13 3.99 6.33
N PRO A 232 5.24 2.88 7.07
CA PRO A 232 6.42 2.59 7.87
C PRO A 232 7.61 2.22 6.96
N LEU A 233 8.50 3.20 6.74
CA LEU A 233 9.74 3.04 5.98
C LEU A 233 10.95 3.01 6.88
N THR A 234 11.95 2.22 6.50
CA THR A 234 13.30 2.28 7.07
C THR A 234 14.05 3.49 6.52
N ASP A 235 15.06 3.97 7.25
CA ASP A 235 15.89 5.07 6.80
C ASP A 235 16.54 4.77 5.44
N THR A 236 17.03 3.54 5.24
CA THR A 236 17.54 3.10 3.94
C THR A 236 16.48 3.14 2.84
N GLY A 237 15.24 2.81 3.16
CA GLY A 237 14.09 2.94 2.26
C GLY A 237 13.86 4.39 1.87
N ARG A 238 13.92 5.31 2.84
CA ARG A 238 13.74 6.74 2.62
C ARG A 238 14.81 7.35 1.73
N HIS A 239 16.08 7.06 2.00
CA HIS A 239 17.20 7.49 1.16
C HIS A 239 17.07 6.98 -0.29
N LYS A 240 16.63 5.72 -0.47
CA LYS A 240 16.39 5.15 -1.81
C LYS A 240 15.33 5.92 -2.59
N VAL A 241 14.29 6.44 -1.93
CA VAL A 241 13.26 7.25 -2.59
C VAL A 241 13.86 8.54 -3.12
N VAL A 242 14.68 9.23 -2.32
CA VAL A 242 15.41 10.43 -2.74
C VAL A 242 16.29 10.14 -3.96
N THR A 243 17.10 9.08 -3.91
CA THR A 243 17.95 8.66 -5.04
C THR A 243 17.13 8.38 -6.29
N ILE A 244 15.97 7.73 -6.17
CA ILE A 244 15.10 7.46 -7.32
C ILE A 244 14.58 8.79 -7.91
N LEU A 245 14.11 9.73 -7.07
CA LEU A 245 13.62 11.03 -7.55
C LEU A 245 14.72 11.84 -8.24
N GLN A 246 15.96 11.80 -7.73
CA GLN A 246 17.13 12.41 -8.38
C GLN A 246 17.41 11.77 -9.74
N ASN A 247 17.41 10.44 -9.83
CA ASN A 247 17.64 9.72 -11.08
C ASN A 247 16.60 10.04 -12.17
N TYR A 248 15.37 10.42 -11.76
CA TYR A 248 14.33 10.88 -12.67
C TYR A 248 14.30 12.41 -12.86
N GLU A 249 15.28 13.14 -12.32
CA GLU A 249 15.40 14.60 -12.39
C GLU A 249 14.12 15.35 -11.91
N GLN A 250 13.41 14.78 -10.94
CA GLN A 250 12.16 15.36 -10.43
C GLN A 250 12.43 16.37 -9.32
N TYR A 251 13.13 17.46 -9.64
CA TYR A 251 13.62 18.43 -8.67
C TYR A 251 12.50 19.03 -7.79
N LEU A 252 11.34 19.38 -8.37
CA LEU A 252 10.20 19.89 -7.59
C LEU A 252 9.65 18.86 -6.58
N SER A 253 9.63 17.59 -6.96
CA SER A 253 9.21 16.51 -6.07
C SER A 253 10.21 16.25 -4.96
N ILE A 254 11.52 16.43 -5.23
CA ILE A 254 12.57 16.37 -4.20
C ILE A 254 12.32 17.48 -3.17
N LEU A 255 12.18 18.74 -3.60
CA LEU A 255 11.94 19.85 -2.67
C LEU A 255 10.71 19.60 -1.77
N TYR A 256 9.60 19.17 -2.38
CA TYR A 256 8.40 18.83 -1.63
C TYR A 256 8.61 17.65 -0.66
N LEU A 257 9.37 16.63 -1.06
CA LEU A 257 9.71 15.52 -0.17
C LEU A 257 10.52 15.99 1.05
N TYR A 258 11.46 16.93 0.88
CA TYR A 258 12.25 17.46 2.00
C TYR A 258 11.40 18.30 2.96
N GLU A 259 10.43 19.08 2.46
CA GLU A 259 9.44 19.74 3.30
C GLU A 259 8.63 18.71 4.11
N VAL A 260 8.13 17.67 3.45
CA VAL A 260 7.37 16.59 4.09
C VAL A 260 8.22 15.83 5.11
N HIS A 261 9.49 15.56 4.81
CA HIS A 261 10.41 14.88 5.72
C HIS A 261 10.72 15.73 6.96
N ARG A 262 10.99 17.03 6.78
CA ARG A 262 11.17 17.96 7.90
C ARG A 262 9.94 18.04 8.80
N ALA A 263 8.75 17.98 8.21
CA ALA A 263 7.51 17.96 8.98
C ALA A 263 7.42 16.73 9.91
N MET A 264 7.99 15.58 9.55
CA MET A 264 8.01 14.36 10.40
C MET A 264 8.79 14.53 11.71
N GLY A 265 9.61 15.58 11.82
CA GLY A 265 10.39 15.92 13.00
C GLY A 265 11.46 14.87 13.33
N ASP A 266 11.91 14.88 14.59
CA ASP A 266 13.07 14.10 15.08
C ASP A 266 12.82 12.59 15.17
N THR A 267 11.66 12.10 14.73
CA THR A 267 11.32 10.67 14.74
C THR A 267 12.08 9.87 13.68
N VAL A 268 12.65 10.55 12.68
CA VAL A 268 13.31 9.95 11.53
C VAL A 268 14.70 10.54 11.36
N THR A 269 15.67 9.74 10.90
CA THR A 269 17.02 10.25 10.61
C THR A 269 16.95 11.38 9.57
N PRO A 270 17.68 12.49 9.76
CA PRO A 270 17.80 13.54 8.74
C PRO A 270 18.28 12.96 7.41
N LEU A 271 17.71 13.46 6.31
CA LEU A 271 18.19 13.12 4.96
C LEU A 271 19.46 13.92 4.65
N ASP A 272 20.30 13.37 3.76
CA ASP A 272 21.42 14.11 3.18
C ASP A 272 20.91 15.39 2.51
N VAL A 273 21.60 16.50 2.68
CA VAL A 273 21.15 17.81 2.18
C VAL A 273 21.58 18.07 0.74
N ALA A 274 22.64 17.41 0.25
CA ALA A 274 23.15 17.64 -1.10
C ALA A 274 22.08 17.49 -2.23
N PRO A 275 21.17 16.49 -2.19
CA PRO A 275 20.05 16.41 -3.14
C PRO A 275 19.09 17.61 -3.13
N GLU A 276 18.83 18.19 -1.95
CA GLU A 276 17.97 19.37 -1.82
C GLU A 276 18.63 20.59 -2.44
N PHE A 277 19.92 20.80 -2.16
CA PHE A 277 20.69 21.92 -2.70
C PHE A 277 20.85 21.84 -4.22
N ASP A 278 21.15 20.66 -4.77
CA ASP A 278 21.16 20.46 -6.22
C ASP A 278 19.79 20.78 -6.82
N ALA A 279 18.69 20.30 -6.22
CA ALA A 279 17.35 20.62 -6.69
C ALA A 279 17.03 22.12 -6.64
N LEU A 280 17.38 22.83 -5.56
CA LEU A 280 17.18 24.29 -5.44
C LEU A 280 17.98 25.04 -6.52
N LYS A 281 19.23 24.65 -6.75
CA LYS A 281 20.10 25.22 -7.79
C LYS A 281 19.52 25.00 -9.18
N LYS A 282 19.04 23.80 -9.49
CA LYS A 282 18.44 23.45 -10.80
C LYS A 282 17.11 24.16 -11.06
N VAL A 283 16.31 24.39 -10.02
CA VAL A 283 15.05 25.15 -10.12
C VAL A 283 15.28 26.67 -10.09
N GLY A 284 16.49 27.12 -9.73
CA GLY A 284 16.87 28.54 -9.72
C GLY A 284 16.43 29.30 -8.46
N ARG A 285 16.17 28.60 -7.35
CA ARG A 285 15.77 29.20 -6.07
C ARG A 285 16.98 29.48 -5.18
N VAL A 286 17.86 30.36 -5.65
CA VAL A 286 19.15 30.65 -5.01
C VAL A 286 18.98 31.28 -3.62
N GLU A 287 18.02 32.19 -3.44
CA GLU A 287 17.75 32.82 -2.15
C GLU A 287 17.31 31.80 -1.08
N GLU A 288 16.46 30.84 -1.47
CA GLU A 288 16.03 29.75 -0.60
C GLU A 288 17.23 28.85 -0.25
N MET A 289 18.09 28.57 -1.23
CA MET A 289 19.33 27.80 -1.04
C MET A 289 20.28 28.48 -0.04
N ASP A 290 20.51 29.78 -0.18
CA ASP A 290 21.36 30.56 0.74
C ASP A 290 20.81 30.56 2.17
N MET A 291 19.50 30.78 2.31
CA MET A 291 18.83 30.73 3.61
C MET A 291 18.99 29.34 4.24
N ARG A 292 18.75 28.27 3.48
CA ARG A 292 18.92 26.89 3.96
C ARG A 292 20.36 26.60 4.34
N PHE A 293 21.35 27.11 3.59
CA PHE A 293 22.76 26.92 3.90
C PHE A 293 23.12 27.48 5.27
N GLN A 294 22.61 28.67 5.60
CA GLN A 294 22.87 29.30 6.90
C GLN A 294 22.21 28.57 8.07
N GLU A 295 21.10 27.85 7.83
CA GLU A 295 20.43 27.02 8.85
C GLU A 295 21.18 25.71 9.15
N LEU A 296 22.10 25.27 8.26
CA LEU A 296 22.80 24.01 8.43
C LEU A 296 23.85 24.03 9.55
N PRO A 297 24.13 22.88 10.20
CA PRO A 297 25.28 22.74 11.08
C PRO A 297 26.60 23.01 10.35
N VAL A 298 27.57 23.62 11.04
CA VAL A 298 28.90 23.96 10.50
C VAL A 298 29.60 22.77 9.82
N LYS A 299 29.40 21.55 10.34
CA LYS A 299 29.94 20.32 9.75
C LYS A 299 29.42 20.08 8.34
N GLU A 300 28.11 20.20 8.13
CA GLU A 300 27.49 20.05 6.81
C GLU A 300 27.92 21.20 5.91
N GLN A 301 27.91 22.45 6.40
CA GLN A 301 28.39 23.60 5.62
C GLN A 301 29.80 23.39 5.07
N SER A 302 30.71 22.77 5.84
CA SER A 302 32.09 22.52 5.40
C SER A 302 32.27 21.40 4.37
N ARG A 303 31.21 20.67 4.00
CA ARG A 303 31.33 19.56 3.04
C ARG A 303 31.62 20.08 1.63
N ALA A 304 32.57 19.43 0.95
CA ALA A 304 33.06 19.87 -0.35
C ALA A 304 31.98 19.87 -1.45
N ASP A 305 31.10 18.86 -1.46
CA ASP A 305 29.99 18.75 -2.40
C ASP A 305 28.97 19.90 -2.23
N ILE A 306 28.69 20.29 -0.99
CA ILE A 306 27.81 21.43 -0.70
C ILE A 306 28.47 22.75 -1.10
N GLN A 307 29.77 22.94 -0.81
CA GLN A 307 30.49 24.16 -1.20
C GLN A 307 30.55 24.32 -2.73
N GLU A 308 30.77 23.24 -3.48
CA GLU A 308 30.70 23.24 -4.95
C GLU A 308 29.31 23.63 -5.47
N LEU A 309 28.25 23.16 -4.80
CA LEU A 309 26.88 23.56 -5.12
C LEU A 309 26.62 25.04 -4.85
N MET A 310 27.15 25.59 -3.77
CA MET A 310 27.08 27.03 -3.45
C MET A 310 27.94 27.90 -4.37
N GLY A 311 28.95 27.32 -5.02
CA GLY A 311 29.89 28.07 -5.88
C GLY A 311 31.01 28.77 -5.12
N ASN A 312 31.37 28.25 -3.95
CA ASN A 312 32.45 28.72 -3.08
C ASN A 312 33.74 27.93 -3.26
#